data_AF-A0A498MA33-F1
#
_entry.id   AF-A0A498MA33-F1
#
_cell.length_a   1.000
_cell.length_b   1.000
_cell.length_c   1.000
_cell.angle_alpha   90.00
_cell.angle_beta   90.00
_cell.angle_gamma   90.00
#
_symmetry.space_group_name_H-M   'P 1'
#
loop_
_entity.id
_entity.type
_entity.pdbx_description
1 polymer ?
#
loop_
_entity_poly.entity_id
_entity_poly.type
_entity_poly.pdbx_seq_one_letter_code
_entity_poly.pdbx_strand_id
1 'polypeptide(L)'
;MWFLKTLQELMLIFFDELVRTSKVSFKILDCDTAGWDSDVAAILLLLHLLPPTVKGRKTGKISATEAADHVVKFMKVGTSIKAFLERVGSTQPFLLCVGGKRSSIQKFYIILDQKAIPRMVQTAVAAFDELFKAHFVFAVSYDEALCNFYTFI
;
A
#
# COMPACT_ATOMS: atom_id res chain seq x y z
N MET A 1 -22.67 9.55 -13.58
CA MET A 1 -21.69 9.38 -12.48
C MET A 1 -22.17 8.43 -11.37
N TRP A 2 -23.21 7.61 -11.61
CA TRP A 2 -23.77 6.70 -10.61
C TRP A 2 -23.05 5.33 -10.58
N PHE A 3 -22.65 4.85 -11.77
CA PHE A 3 -22.00 3.55 -11.96
C PHE A 3 -20.68 3.37 -11.20
N LEU A 4 -19.83 4.40 -11.16
CA LEU A 4 -18.56 4.35 -10.44
C LEU A 4 -18.75 4.30 -8.93
N LYS A 5 -19.75 5.00 -8.40
CA LYS A 5 -20.05 5.00 -6.96
C LYS A 5 -20.59 3.64 -6.51
N THR A 6 -21.46 3.03 -7.32
CA THR A 6 -21.98 1.69 -7.08
C THR A 6 -20.90 0.62 -7.20
N LEU A 7 -19.96 0.75 -8.14
CA LEU A 7 -18.81 -0.16 -8.22
C LEU A 7 -17.87 -0.03 -7.02
N GLN A 8 -17.63 1.19 -6.53
CA GLN A 8 -16.80 1.43 -5.36
C GLN A 8 -17.46 0.89 -4.08
N GLU A 9 -18.78 1.05 -3.94
CA GLU A 9 -19.57 0.47 -2.85
C GLU A 9 -19.62 -1.07 -2.94
N LEU A 10 -19.77 -1.64 -4.14
CA LEU A 10 -19.72 -3.09 -4.34
C LEU A 10 -18.33 -3.67 -4.07
N MET A 11 -17.26 -2.94 -4.39
CA MET A 11 -15.89 -3.35 -4.10
C MET A 11 -15.62 -3.32 -2.59
N LEU A 12 -16.12 -2.30 -1.89
CA LEU A 12 -16.03 -2.21 -0.42
C LEU A 12 -16.86 -3.30 0.27
N ILE A 13 -18.06 -3.60 -0.23
CA ILE A 13 -18.89 -4.69 0.31
C ILE A 13 -18.25 -6.04 0.03
N PHE A 14 -17.70 -6.26 -1.16
CA PHE A 14 -16.99 -7.50 -1.47
C PHE A 14 -15.75 -7.65 -0.60
N PHE A 15 -15.03 -6.56 -0.33
CA PHE A 15 -13.89 -6.55 0.57
C PHE A 15 -14.31 -6.89 2.02
N ASP A 16 -15.35 -6.24 2.55
CA ASP A 16 -15.88 -6.51 3.89
C ASP A 16 -16.43 -7.93 4.03
N GLU A 17 -17.11 -8.44 3.00
CA GLU A 17 -17.64 -9.81 2.97
C GLU A 17 -16.50 -10.82 2.87
N LEU A 18 -15.44 -10.54 2.09
CA LEU A 18 -14.25 -11.37 2.01
C LEU A 18 -13.51 -11.42 3.37
N VAL A 19 -13.41 -10.27 4.05
CA VAL A 19 -12.84 -10.16 5.41
C VAL A 19 -13.71 -10.89 6.44
N ARG A 20 -15.04 -10.85 6.31
CA ARG A 20 -15.99 -11.54 7.20
C ARG A 20 -16.06 -13.05 6.98
N THR A 21 -16.05 -13.50 5.73
CA THR A 21 -16.22 -14.92 5.37
C THR A 21 -14.93 -15.72 5.53
N SER A 22 -13.78 -15.07 5.56
CA SER A 22 -12.50 -15.73 5.81
C SER A 22 -12.28 -16.03 7.30
N LYS A 23 -12.88 -17.13 7.77
CA LYS A 23 -12.30 -17.98 8.84
C LYS A 23 -10.91 -18.55 8.49
N VAL A 24 -10.36 -18.17 7.32
CA VAL A 24 -8.96 -18.33 6.91
C VAL A 24 -8.05 -17.33 7.65
N SER A 25 -8.65 -16.34 8.33
CA SER A 25 -8.02 -15.35 9.21
C SER A 25 -7.43 -15.99 10.48
N PHE A 26 -6.15 -16.38 10.43
CA PHE A 26 -5.18 -16.20 11.54
C PHE A 26 -3.77 -16.65 11.14
N LYS A 27 -3.62 -17.60 10.18
CA LYS A 27 -2.29 -18.14 9.79
C LYS A 27 -1.54 -17.33 8.71
N ILE A 28 -2.23 -16.51 7.93
CA ILE A 28 -1.58 -15.60 6.95
C ILE A 28 -1.00 -14.35 7.65
N LEU A 29 -1.40 -14.08 8.89
CA LEU A 29 -0.88 -12.98 9.72
C LEU A 29 0.50 -13.29 10.34
N ASP A 30 1.03 -14.51 10.16
CA ASP A 30 2.33 -14.86 10.71
C ASP A 30 3.45 -14.13 9.95
N CYS A 31 3.98 -13.10 10.62
CA CYS A 31 5.27 -12.42 10.49
C CYS A 31 5.27 -10.98 9.94
N ASP A 32 4.60 -10.64 8.84
CA ASP A 32 4.85 -9.34 8.15
C ASP A 32 3.77 -8.26 8.29
N THR A 33 2.50 -8.65 8.46
CA THR A 33 1.39 -7.69 8.69
C THR A 33 1.12 -7.46 10.18
N ALA A 34 1.68 -8.31 11.05
CA ALA A 34 1.51 -8.27 12.49
C ALA A 34 1.99 -6.93 13.06
N GLY A 35 1.02 -6.09 13.44
CA GLY A 35 1.27 -4.82 14.09
C GLY A 35 1.13 -3.60 13.21
N TRP A 36 0.63 -3.70 11.97
CA TRP A 36 0.14 -2.54 11.23
C TRP A 36 -1.25 -2.10 11.70
N ASP A 37 -1.59 -0.83 11.45
CA ASP A 37 -2.95 -0.31 11.57
C ASP A 37 -3.91 -1.11 10.68
N SER A 38 -5.19 -1.20 11.06
CA SER A 38 -6.18 -2.07 10.40
C SER A 38 -6.31 -1.78 8.91
N ASP A 39 -6.32 -0.51 8.52
CA ASP A 39 -6.47 -0.12 7.11
C ASP A 39 -5.22 -0.52 6.31
N VAL A 40 -4.03 -0.31 6.88
CA VAL A 40 -2.77 -0.69 6.24
C VAL A 40 -2.66 -2.21 6.13
N ALA A 41 -3.03 -2.93 7.19
CA ALA A 41 -3.05 -4.39 7.19
C ALA A 41 -4.01 -4.95 6.13
N ALA A 42 -5.16 -4.30 5.93
CA ALA A 42 -6.13 -4.66 4.90
C ALA A 42 -5.56 -4.46 3.48
N ILE A 43 -4.89 -3.33 3.22
CA ILE A 43 -4.20 -3.08 1.94
C ILE A 43 -3.11 -4.12 1.67
N LEU A 44 -2.29 -4.43 2.69
CA LEU A 44 -1.25 -5.45 2.57
C LEU A 44 -1.83 -6.85 2.38
N LEU A 45 -2.92 -7.18 3.07
CA LEU A 45 -3.64 -8.44 2.87
C LEU A 45 -4.12 -8.57 1.43
N LEU A 46 -4.66 -7.51 0.84
CA LEU A 46 -5.07 -7.51 -0.56
C LEU A 46 -3.90 -7.83 -1.50
N LEU A 47 -2.72 -7.27 -1.23
CA LEU A 47 -1.50 -7.58 -1.97
C LEU A 47 -1.12 -9.08 -1.89
N HIS A 48 -1.28 -9.70 -0.72
CA HIS A 48 -1.03 -11.14 -0.53
C HIS A 48 -2.05 -12.05 -1.21
N LEU A 49 -3.28 -11.57 -1.42
CA LEU A 49 -4.35 -12.35 -2.06
C LEU A 49 -4.20 -12.42 -3.57
N LEU A 50 -3.52 -11.44 -4.18
CA LEU A 50 -3.32 -11.40 -5.62
C LEU A 50 -2.14 -12.27 -6.03
N PRO A 51 -2.23 -12.95 -7.19
CA PRO A 51 -1.10 -13.70 -7.70
C PRO A 51 0.07 -12.74 -7.98
N PRO A 52 1.31 -13.11 -7.61
CA PRO A 52 2.48 -12.28 -7.88
C PRO A 52 2.60 -12.01 -9.38
N THR A 53 3.06 -10.81 -9.74
CA THR A 53 3.21 -10.43 -11.15
C THR A 53 4.24 -11.34 -11.83
N VAL A 54 3.80 -12.08 -12.84
CA VAL A 54 4.63 -12.98 -13.65
C VAL A 54 4.78 -12.42 -15.08
N LYS A 55 5.74 -11.52 -15.29
CA LYS A 55 6.07 -11.01 -16.64
C LYS A 55 7.24 -11.78 -17.27
N GLY A 56 6.93 -12.98 -17.77
CA GLY A 56 7.84 -13.74 -18.63
C GLY A 56 9.14 -14.21 -17.96
N ARG A 57 10.07 -14.72 -18.77
CA ARG A 57 11.22 -15.55 -18.36
C ARG A 57 12.36 -14.79 -17.64
N LYS A 58 12.24 -13.47 -17.40
CA LYS A 58 13.37 -12.61 -16.95
C LYS A 58 13.13 -11.72 -15.72
N THR A 59 11.89 -11.54 -15.23
CA THR A 59 11.63 -10.82 -13.97
C THR A 59 11.55 -11.82 -12.82
N GLY A 60 12.44 -11.69 -11.84
CA GLY A 60 12.40 -12.50 -10.63
C GLY A 60 11.07 -12.35 -9.90
N LYS A 61 10.56 -13.45 -9.33
CA LYS A 61 9.40 -13.39 -8.44
C LYS A 61 9.83 -12.69 -7.16
N ILE A 62 9.33 -11.48 -6.90
CA ILE A 62 9.50 -10.87 -5.59
C ILE A 62 8.61 -11.59 -4.56
N SER A 63 9.09 -11.68 -3.33
CA SER A 63 8.28 -12.16 -2.22
C SER A 63 7.17 -11.15 -1.90
N ALA A 64 6.14 -11.61 -1.20
CA ALA A 64 5.06 -10.72 -0.79
C ALA A 64 5.52 -9.66 0.23
N THR A 65 6.55 -9.97 1.02
CA THR A 65 7.22 -9.04 1.93
C THR A 65 7.93 -7.91 1.17
N GLU A 66 8.69 -8.25 0.12
CA GLU A 66 9.31 -7.25 -0.76
C GLU A 66 8.25 -6.40 -1.46
N ALA A 67 7.17 -7.03 -1.93
CA ALA A 67 6.04 -6.32 -2.53
C ALA A 67 5.40 -5.34 -1.53
N ALA A 68 5.20 -5.75 -0.27
CA ALA A 68 4.67 -4.89 0.78
C ALA A 68 5.59 -3.68 1.05
N ASP A 69 6.90 -3.90 1.08
CA ASP A 69 7.92 -2.85 1.26
C ASP A 69 7.98 -1.86 0.09
N HIS A 70 7.51 -2.25 -1.10
CA HIS A 70 7.38 -1.37 -2.26
C HIS A 70 6.12 -0.50 -2.19
N VAL A 71 5.06 -0.96 -1.51
CA VAL A 71 3.81 -0.21 -1.37
C VAL A 71 3.83 0.72 -0.16
N VAL A 72 4.26 0.22 1.01
CA VAL A 72 4.16 0.94 2.28
C VAL A 72 5.49 0.89 3.03
N LYS A 73 5.90 2.02 3.61
CA LYS A 73 7.05 2.10 4.52
C LYS A 73 6.68 2.77 5.83
N PHE A 74 7.30 2.33 6.92
CA PHE A 74 7.12 2.93 8.25
C PHE A 74 8.28 3.84 8.63
N MET A 75 7.97 5.02 9.15
CA MET A 75 8.94 5.90 9.79
C MET A 75 8.47 6.29 11.20
N LYS A 76 9.37 6.14 12.18
CA LYS A 76 9.08 6.52 13.56
C LYS A 76 8.98 8.04 13.68
N VAL A 77 7.99 8.54 14.41
CA VAL A 77 7.87 9.97 14.75
C VAL A 77 9.17 10.48 15.37
N GLY A 78 9.58 11.70 14.98
CA GLY A 78 10.86 12.30 15.37
C GLY A 78 12.01 12.02 14.39
N THR A 79 11.83 11.08 13.45
CA THR A 79 12.80 10.87 12.37
C THR A 79 12.65 11.96 11.30
N SER A 80 13.77 12.49 10.81
CA SER A 80 13.76 13.41 9.66
C SER A 80 13.35 12.69 8.39
N ILE A 81 12.31 13.20 7.70
CA ILE A 81 11.85 12.67 6.41
C ILE A 81 13.00 12.65 5.40
N LYS A 82 13.80 13.72 5.34
CA LYS A 82 14.93 13.80 4.40
C LYS A 82 15.94 12.67 4.62
N ALA A 83 16.39 12.48 5.86
CA ALA A 83 17.35 11.43 6.20
C ALA A 83 16.78 10.02 5.99
N PHE A 84 15.46 9.85 6.23
CA PHE A 84 14.78 8.59 5.94
C PHE A 84 14.78 8.29 4.44
N LEU A 85 14.44 9.27 3.60
CA LEU A 85 14.37 9.11 2.16
C LEU A 85 15.76 8.83 1.56
N GLU A 86 16.79 9.57 1.97
CA GLU A 86 18.19 9.34 1.56
C GLU A 86 18.65 7.90 1.84
N ARG A 87 18.22 7.32 2.97
CA ARG A 87 18.53 5.92 3.31
C ARG A 87 17.75 4.93 2.46
N VAL A 88 16.49 5.23 2.12
CA VAL A 88 15.65 4.35 1.31
C VAL A 88 16.11 4.33 -0.14
N GLY A 89 16.52 5.48 -0.69
CA GLY A 89 17.09 5.60 -2.05
C GLY A 89 16.15 5.22 -3.21
N SER A 90 14.91 4.80 -2.94
CA SER A 90 13.96 4.38 -3.96
C SER A 90 13.37 5.56 -4.72
N THR A 91 13.34 5.47 -6.05
CA THR A 91 12.62 6.40 -6.91
C THR A 91 11.16 6.01 -7.12
N GLN A 92 10.77 4.79 -6.75
CA GLN A 92 9.41 4.30 -6.91
C GLN A 92 8.44 4.99 -5.94
N PRO A 93 7.21 5.31 -6.36
CA PRO A 93 6.17 5.80 -5.47
C PRO A 93 5.85 4.83 -4.34
N PHE A 94 5.72 5.32 -3.11
CA PHE A 94 5.24 4.53 -1.99
C PHE A 94 4.50 5.39 -0.95
N LEU A 95 3.70 4.72 -0.13
CA LEU A 95 3.01 5.31 1.00
C LEU A 95 3.93 5.29 2.23
N LEU A 96 4.27 6.47 2.74
CA LEU A 96 5.02 6.59 4.00
C LEU A 96 4.05 6.79 5.17
N CYS A 97 3.99 5.79 6.04
CA CYS A 97 3.23 5.81 7.28
C CYS A 97 4.13 6.28 8.44
N VAL A 98 3.74 7.34 9.13
CA VAL A 98 4.51 7.92 10.24
C VAL A 98 3.74 7.75 11.54
N GLY A 99 4.36 7.12 12.53
CA GLY A 99 3.71 6.85 13.81
C GLY A 99 4.69 6.51 14.93
N GLY A 100 4.19 6.38 16.15
CA GLY A 100 4.98 5.86 17.27
C GLY A 100 5.23 4.35 17.14
N LYS A 101 4.25 3.64 16.58
CA LYS A 101 4.25 2.20 16.28
C LYS A 101 3.51 1.99 14.95
N ARG A 102 3.75 0.87 14.27
CA ARG A 102 3.04 0.51 13.03
C ARG A 102 1.53 0.39 13.23
N SER A 103 1.07 0.07 14.45
CA SER A 103 -0.33 -0.12 14.82
C SER A 103 -1.03 1.19 15.20
N SER A 104 -0.32 2.31 15.16
CA SER A 104 -0.82 3.63 15.51
C SER A 104 -0.14 4.66 14.62
N ILE A 105 -0.65 4.76 13.39
CA ILE A 105 -0.18 5.71 12.39
C ILE A 105 -0.83 7.07 12.66
N GLN A 106 -0.04 8.13 12.58
CA GLN A 106 -0.46 9.51 12.87
C GLN A 106 -0.51 10.37 11.62
N LYS A 107 0.40 10.12 10.67
CA LYS A 107 0.51 10.89 9.43
C LYS A 107 0.84 9.98 8.27
N PHE A 108 0.35 10.36 7.10
CA PHE A 108 0.64 9.71 5.84
C PHE A 108 1.31 10.71 4.90
N TYR A 109 2.29 10.24 4.14
CA TYR A 109 2.90 11.01 3.05
C TYR A 109 2.94 10.15 1.81
N ILE A 110 2.67 10.76 0.67
CA ILE A 110 2.92 10.14 -0.64
C ILE A 110 4.35 10.50 -1.00
N ILE A 111 5.20 9.50 -1.17
CA ILE A 111 6.58 9.72 -1.61
C ILE A 111 6.63 9.56 -3.12
N LEU A 112 7.07 10.60 -3.82
CA LEU A 112 7.32 10.60 -5.26
C LEU A 112 8.69 11.22 -5.50
N ASP A 113 9.59 10.55 -6.22
CA ASP A 113 10.93 11.05 -6.56
C ASP A 113 11.68 11.65 -5.36
N GLN A 114 11.73 10.92 -4.24
CA GLN A 114 12.39 11.35 -3.00
C GLN A 114 11.82 12.64 -2.38
N LYS A 115 10.59 13.02 -2.75
CA LYS A 115 9.86 14.15 -2.16
C LYS A 115 8.63 13.63 -1.43
N ALA A 116 8.41 14.16 -0.23
CA ALA A 116 7.23 13.86 0.56
C ALA A 116 6.13 14.88 0.28
N ILE A 117 4.99 14.39 -0.21
CA ILE A 117 3.77 15.18 -0.36
C ILE A 117 2.90 14.92 0.88
N PRO A 118 2.68 15.94 1.74
CA PRO A 118 1.85 15.78 2.93
C PRO A 118 0.41 15.54 2.53
N ARG A 119 -0.21 14.58 3.21
CA ARG A 119 -1.60 14.22 3.02
C ARG A 119 -2.49 15.00 4.00
N MET A 120 -3.60 15.56 3.51
CA MET A 120 -4.60 16.24 4.35
C MET A 120 -5.64 15.30 4.98
N VAL A 121 -5.76 14.07 4.47
CA VAL A 121 -6.70 13.06 5.00
C VAL A 121 -6.07 12.20 6.09
N GLN A 122 -6.90 11.65 6.98
CA GLN A 122 -6.44 10.94 8.19
C GLN A 122 -6.46 9.40 8.09
N THR A 123 -7.01 8.81 7.02
CA THR A 123 -7.15 7.34 6.90
C THR A 123 -6.17 6.74 5.91
N ALA A 124 -5.74 5.49 6.13
CA ALA A 124 -4.77 4.86 5.25
C ALA A 124 -5.37 4.49 3.88
N VAL A 125 -6.66 4.11 3.85
CA VAL A 125 -7.38 3.82 2.59
C VAL A 125 -7.42 5.06 1.70
N ALA A 126 -7.77 6.21 2.27
CA ALA A 126 -7.72 7.45 1.53
C ALA A 126 -6.27 7.71 1.12
N ALA A 127 -5.31 7.65 2.05
CA ALA A 127 -3.86 7.80 1.81
C ALA A 127 -3.34 7.01 0.58
N PHE A 128 -3.80 5.77 0.45
CA PHE A 128 -3.49 4.87 -0.65
C PHE A 128 -4.19 5.25 -1.97
N ASP A 129 -5.44 5.73 -1.94
CA ASP A 129 -6.17 6.18 -3.14
C ASP A 129 -5.49 7.38 -3.85
N GLU A 130 -4.91 8.37 -3.14
CA GLU A 130 -4.14 9.41 -3.84
C GLU A 130 -2.77 8.91 -4.29
N LEU A 131 -2.14 7.96 -3.58
CA LEU A 131 -0.93 7.31 -4.11
C LEU A 131 -1.27 6.66 -5.45
N PHE A 132 -2.38 5.89 -5.52
CA PHE A 132 -2.86 5.27 -6.75
C PHE A 132 -3.12 6.31 -7.86
N LYS A 133 -3.76 7.43 -7.53
CA LYS A 133 -4.03 8.51 -8.48
C LYS A 133 -2.77 9.23 -8.97
N ALA A 134 -1.68 9.22 -8.19
CA ALA A 134 -0.43 9.88 -8.57
C ALA A 134 0.14 9.33 -9.89
N HIS A 135 -0.05 8.05 -10.19
CA HIS A 135 0.30 7.46 -11.49
C HIS A 135 -0.37 8.17 -12.66
N PHE A 136 -1.68 8.42 -12.57
CA PHE A 136 -2.44 9.05 -13.64
C PHE A 136 -2.17 10.55 -13.75
N VAL A 137 -1.96 11.23 -12.62
CA VAL A 137 -1.76 12.70 -12.58
C VAL A 137 -0.34 13.08 -12.99
N PHE A 138 0.65 12.35 -12.49
CA PHE A 138 2.07 12.68 -12.66
C PHE A 138 2.78 11.77 -13.67
N ALA A 139 2.05 10.87 -14.34
CA ALA A 139 2.58 9.88 -15.28
C ALA A 139 3.73 9.02 -14.68
N VAL A 140 3.66 8.75 -13.38
CA VAL A 140 4.73 8.02 -12.68
C VAL A 140 4.51 6.53 -12.83
N SER A 141 5.51 5.80 -13.31
CA SER A 141 5.45 4.34 -13.38
C SER A 141 5.53 3.73 -11.98
N TYR A 142 4.67 2.76 -11.71
CA TYR A 142 4.82 1.89 -10.54
C TYR A 142 5.85 0.80 -10.81
N ASP A 143 6.26 0.14 -9.73
CA ASP A 143 7.11 -1.04 -9.82
C ASP A 143 6.42 -2.13 -10.66
N GLU A 144 7.11 -2.63 -11.68
CA GLU A 144 6.60 -3.66 -12.56
C GLU A 144 6.19 -4.93 -11.79
N ALA A 145 6.84 -5.23 -10.68
CA ALA A 145 6.52 -6.37 -9.84
C ALA A 145 5.15 -6.23 -9.15
N LEU A 146 4.63 -5.00 -9.03
CA LEU A 146 3.31 -4.68 -8.48
C LEU A 146 2.24 -4.48 -9.56
N CYS A 147 2.55 -4.75 -10.84
CA CYS A 147 1.62 -4.50 -11.95
C CYS A 147 0.24 -5.16 -11.75
N ASN A 148 0.20 -6.41 -11.28
CA ASN A 148 -1.08 -7.10 -11.01
C ASN A 148 -1.87 -6.41 -9.90
N PHE A 149 -1.19 -5.93 -8.86
CA PHE A 149 -1.81 -5.24 -7.75
C PHE A 149 -2.42 -3.92 -8.19
N TYR A 150 -1.67 -3.08 -8.92
CA TYR A 150 -2.19 -1.82 -9.43
C TYR A 150 -3.19 -1.96 -10.58
N THR A 151 -3.23 -3.11 -11.27
CA THR A 151 -4.27 -3.40 -12.27
C THR A 151 -5.59 -3.82 -11.62
N PHE A 152 -5.53 -4.44 -10.43
CA PHE A 152 -6.71 -4.87 -9.70
C PHE A 152 -7.46 -3.70 -9.05
N ILE A 153 -6.72 -2.71 -8.54
CA ILE A 153 -7.26 -1.47 -7.95
C ILE A 153 -7.79 -0.53 -9.04
#